data_AF-A0A535U2X2-F1
#
_entry.id   AF-A0A535U2X2-F1
#
_cell.length_a   1.000
_cell.length_b   1.000
_cell.length_c   1.000
_cell.angle_alpha   90.00
_cell.angle_beta   90.00
_cell.angle_gamma   90.00
#
_symmetry.space_group_name_H-M   'P 1'
#
loop_
_entity.id
_entity.type
_entity.pdbx_description
1 polymer ?
#
loop_
_entity_poly.entity_id
_entity_poly.type
_entity_poly.pdbx_seq_one_letter_code
_entity_poly.pdbx_strand_id
1 'polypeptide(L)'
;MAVLNRPNGGDAKGVRGRILKGVMRCHRLSYFKRAQAIVETALLFPLLCLLVLGSADLGRVFYYSMEVTNASREGARFGSAYDPANGNAAATHAAVIAAAKREAADLNLLEPNPTPAPANCQSGPPYTAAYYPTAANTGYVFVCFSAAGSENDSATSGAAGQTVRVTILYNFTPLTPMAENIGGGSIHVQATTTMVIQGQP
;
A
#
# COMPACT_ATOMS: atom_id res chain seq x y z
N MET A 1 -34.80 -48.58 -113.45
CA MET A 1 -34.00 -47.33 -113.38
C MET A 1 -34.77 -46.32 -112.54
N ALA A 2 -34.26 -45.96 -111.37
CA ALA A 2 -34.29 -44.61 -110.79
C ALA A 2 -33.60 -44.67 -109.42
N VAL A 3 -32.35 -44.23 -109.40
CA VAL A 3 -31.55 -43.97 -108.20
C VAL A 3 -31.74 -42.49 -107.86
N LEU A 4 -32.11 -42.17 -106.61
CA LEU A 4 -31.98 -40.84 -106.00
C LEU A 4 -31.47 -41.09 -104.56
N ASN A 5 -30.18 -40.91 -104.30
CA ASN A 5 -29.47 -39.69 -103.89
C ASN A 5 -29.50 -39.43 -102.35
N ARG A 6 -28.29 -39.22 -101.83
CA ARG A 6 -27.76 -39.03 -100.45
C ARG A 6 -28.34 -37.78 -99.73
N PRO A 7 -28.04 -37.43 -98.43
CA PRO A 7 -26.77 -37.63 -97.72
C PRO A 7 -26.74 -37.86 -96.18
N ASN A 8 -25.54 -38.30 -95.78
CA ASN A 8 -24.79 -38.08 -94.53
C ASN A 8 -25.14 -36.87 -93.65
N GLY A 9 -24.95 -37.07 -92.35
CA GLY A 9 -24.70 -36.04 -91.33
C GLY A 9 -25.22 -36.54 -89.98
N GLY A 10 -24.48 -36.68 -88.89
CA GLY A 10 -23.14 -36.26 -88.50
C GLY A 10 -23.09 -36.49 -86.98
N ASP A 11 -21.92 -36.90 -86.49
CA ASP A 11 -21.64 -37.23 -85.09
C ASP A 11 -22.18 -36.21 -84.06
N ALA A 12 -22.89 -36.70 -83.05
CA ALA A 12 -23.09 -36.00 -81.79
C ALA A 12 -22.50 -36.84 -80.64
N LYS A 13 -21.29 -36.46 -80.23
CA LYS A 13 -20.53 -37.05 -79.13
C LYS A 13 -21.33 -36.94 -77.81
N GLY A 14 -21.60 -38.09 -77.20
CA GLY A 14 -22.19 -38.18 -75.87
C GLY A 14 -21.22 -37.67 -74.79
N VAL A 15 -21.58 -36.57 -74.15
CA VAL A 15 -20.92 -36.09 -72.93
C VAL A 15 -21.50 -36.86 -71.75
N ARG A 16 -20.77 -37.90 -71.31
CA ARG A 16 -21.02 -38.61 -70.04
C ARG A 16 -20.78 -37.64 -68.88
N GLY A 17 -21.86 -37.11 -68.30
CA GLY A 17 -21.82 -36.39 -67.04
C GLY A 17 -21.38 -37.31 -65.90
N ARG A 18 -20.13 -37.14 -65.44
CA ARG A 18 -19.68 -37.72 -64.17
C ARG A 18 -20.25 -36.88 -63.03
N ILE A 19 -21.28 -37.41 -62.39
CA ILE A 19 -21.81 -36.89 -61.11
C ILE A 19 -20.74 -37.13 -60.05
N LEU A 20 -19.91 -36.12 -59.80
CA LEU A 20 -19.00 -36.08 -58.66
C LEU A 20 -19.87 -35.96 -57.40
N LYS A 21 -19.99 -37.05 -56.63
CA LYS A 21 -20.48 -37.01 -55.25
C LYS A 21 -19.53 -36.12 -54.44
N GLY A 22 -19.91 -34.85 -54.27
CA GLY A 22 -19.30 -33.96 -53.30
C GLY A 22 -19.58 -34.49 -51.91
N VAL A 23 -18.63 -35.24 -51.35
CA VAL A 23 -18.62 -35.54 -49.92
C VAL A 23 -18.32 -34.23 -49.20
N MET A 24 -19.38 -33.50 -48.86
CA MET A 24 -19.33 -32.36 -47.95
C MET A 24 -18.96 -32.92 -46.57
N ARG A 25 -17.66 -33.09 -46.32
CA ARG A 25 -17.13 -33.31 -44.99
C ARG A 25 -17.37 -32.02 -44.22
N CYS A 26 -18.50 -31.94 -43.52
CA CYS A 26 -18.67 -30.98 -42.45
C CYS A 26 -17.54 -31.19 -41.45
N HIS A 27 -16.53 -30.32 -41.50
CA HIS A 27 -15.63 -30.13 -40.38
C HIS A 27 -16.50 -29.60 -39.24
N ARG A 28 -16.94 -30.51 -38.35
CA ARG A 28 -17.41 -30.10 -37.02
C ARG A 28 -16.29 -29.23 -36.46
N LEU A 29 -16.57 -27.93 -36.32
CA LEU A 29 -15.72 -26.99 -35.62
C LEU A 29 -15.48 -27.55 -34.22
N SER A 30 -14.36 -28.23 -34.06
CA SER A 30 -13.77 -28.61 -32.78
C SER A 30 -13.18 -27.34 -32.12
N TYR A 31 -14.02 -26.33 -31.94
CA TYR A 31 -13.64 -24.98 -31.52
C TYR A 31 -14.05 -24.72 -30.06
N PHE A 32 -13.91 -25.69 -29.16
CA PHE A 32 -14.37 -25.47 -27.77
C PHE A 32 -13.39 -25.87 -26.67
N LYS A 33 -12.33 -26.65 -26.93
CA LYS A 33 -11.39 -27.02 -25.85
C LYS A 33 -10.30 -25.98 -25.57
N ARG A 34 -9.89 -25.18 -26.55
CA ARG A 34 -8.75 -24.24 -26.39
C ARG A 34 -9.13 -22.90 -25.77
N ALA A 35 -10.40 -22.46 -25.90
CA ALA A 35 -10.87 -21.20 -25.32
C ALA A 35 -11.48 -21.38 -23.92
N GLN A 36 -11.88 -22.60 -23.54
CA GLN A 36 -12.53 -22.87 -22.25
C GLN A 36 -11.65 -22.53 -21.06
N ALA A 37 -10.35 -22.88 -21.10
CA ALA A 37 -9.42 -22.57 -20.03
C ALA A 37 -9.19 -21.05 -19.84
N ILE A 38 -9.24 -20.27 -20.94
CA ILE A 38 -9.12 -18.81 -20.87
C ILE A 38 -10.36 -18.21 -20.20
N VAL A 39 -11.56 -18.71 -20.50
CA VAL A 39 -12.81 -18.25 -19.89
C VAL A 39 -12.87 -18.59 -18.40
N GLU A 40 -12.48 -19.81 -18.03
CA GLU A 40 -12.42 -20.23 -16.62
C GLU A 40 -11.42 -19.39 -15.82
N THR A 41 -10.24 -19.13 -16.38
CA THR A 41 -9.25 -18.25 -15.75
C THR A 41 -9.75 -16.81 -15.67
N ALA A 42 -10.43 -16.29 -16.70
CA ALA A 42 -10.96 -14.93 -16.70
C ALA A 42 -12.04 -14.71 -15.62
N LEU A 43 -12.81 -15.76 -15.30
CA LEU A 43 -13.81 -15.71 -14.22
C LEU A 43 -13.16 -15.76 -12.82
N LEU A 44 -12.05 -16.49 -12.66
CA LEU A 44 -11.32 -16.57 -11.39
C LEU A 44 -10.35 -15.39 -11.17
N PHE A 45 -9.89 -14.77 -12.25
CA PHE A 45 -8.94 -13.66 -12.22
C PHE A 45 -9.34 -12.52 -11.27
N PRO A 46 -10.57 -11.98 -11.27
CA PRO A 46 -10.95 -10.92 -10.32
C PRO A 46 -10.83 -11.37 -8.85
N LEU A 47 -11.16 -12.63 -8.53
CA LEU A 47 -11.00 -13.18 -7.18
C LEU A 47 -9.53 -13.30 -6.80
N LEU A 48 -8.68 -13.78 -7.71
CA LEU A 48 -7.23 -13.86 -7.49
C LEU A 48 -6.61 -12.47 -7.29
N CYS A 49 -7.01 -11.48 -8.09
CA CYS A 49 -6.57 -10.10 -7.93
C CYS A 49 -6.97 -9.54 -6.56
N LEU A 50 -8.20 -9.80 -6.10
CA LEU A 50 -8.63 -9.36 -4.77
C LEU A 50 -7.80 -9.98 -3.65
N LEU A 51 -7.48 -11.28 -3.74
CA LEU A 51 -6.65 -11.94 -2.74
C LEU A 51 -5.21 -11.40 -2.73
N VAL A 52 -4.60 -11.18 -3.90
CA VAL A 52 -3.23 -10.67 -4.00
C VAL A 52 -3.17 -9.21 -3.55
N LEU A 53 -4.06 -8.35 -4.05
CA LEU A 53 -4.05 -6.94 -3.70
C LEU A 53 -4.45 -6.71 -2.22
N GLY A 54 -5.42 -7.47 -1.72
CA GLY A 54 -5.82 -7.42 -0.31
C GLY A 54 -4.71 -7.88 0.63
N SER A 55 -4.00 -8.96 0.30
CA SER A 55 -2.84 -9.41 1.10
C SER A 55 -1.66 -8.43 1.03
N ALA A 56 -1.44 -7.78 -0.13
CA ALA A 56 -0.42 -6.75 -0.28
C ALA A 56 -0.69 -5.51 0.60
N ASP A 57 -1.94 -5.02 0.65
CA ASP A 57 -2.31 -3.89 1.51
C ASP A 57 -2.15 -4.23 2.99
N LEU A 58 -2.55 -5.44 3.42
CA LEU A 58 -2.31 -5.89 4.80
C LEU A 58 -0.81 -5.91 5.13
N GLY A 59 0.02 -6.45 4.24
CA GLY A 59 1.48 -6.44 4.41
C GLY A 59 2.05 -5.04 4.57
N ARG A 60 1.56 -4.08 3.79
CA ARG A 60 1.98 -2.67 3.90
C ARG A 60 1.58 -2.04 5.23
N VAL A 61 0.35 -2.27 5.72
CA VAL A 61 -0.08 -1.75 7.04
C VAL A 61 0.87 -2.21 8.14
N PHE A 62 1.21 -3.51 8.17
CA PHE A 62 2.12 -4.06 9.17
C PHE A 62 3.53 -3.48 9.04
N TYR A 63 4.05 -3.38 7.81
CA TYR A 63 5.36 -2.79 7.56
C TYR A 63 5.46 -1.36 8.11
N TYR A 64 4.51 -0.49 7.76
CA TYR A 64 4.50 0.89 8.25
C TYR A 64 4.28 0.96 9.76
N SER A 65 3.49 0.05 10.35
CA SER A 65 3.32 0.00 11.82
C SER A 65 4.63 -0.32 12.54
N MET A 66 5.45 -1.21 11.98
CA MET A 66 6.78 -1.51 12.51
C MET A 66 7.73 -0.32 12.36
N GLU A 67 7.74 0.32 11.20
CA GLU A 67 8.60 1.49 10.92
C GLU A 67 8.25 2.67 11.85
N VAL A 68 6.96 2.98 12.00
CA VAL A 68 6.46 3.99 12.96
C VAL A 68 6.89 3.66 14.40
N THR A 69 6.83 2.39 14.79
CA THR A 69 7.28 1.95 16.11
C THR A 69 8.79 2.10 16.29
N ASN A 70 9.57 1.74 15.27
CA ASN A 70 11.03 1.84 15.34
C ASN A 70 11.49 3.29 15.39
N ALA A 71 10.91 4.16 14.56
CA ALA A 71 11.21 5.59 14.56
C ALA A 71 10.90 6.28 15.89
N SER A 72 9.77 5.92 16.51
CA SER A 72 9.43 6.39 17.86
C SER A 72 10.49 5.96 18.89
N ARG A 73 10.99 4.72 18.80
CA ARG A 73 12.04 4.21 19.69
C ARG A 73 13.39 4.88 19.46
N GLU A 74 13.80 5.06 18.21
CA GLU A 74 15.09 5.69 17.91
C GLU A 74 15.08 7.18 18.27
N GLY A 75 13.96 7.88 18.02
CA GLY A 75 13.77 9.25 18.51
C GLY A 75 13.94 9.35 20.02
N ALA A 76 13.25 8.49 20.79
CA ALA A 76 13.35 8.50 22.24
C ALA A 76 14.77 8.11 22.72
N ARG A 77 15.41 7.14 22.07
CA ARG A 77 16.78 6.72 22.38
C ARG A 77 17.76 7.87 22.19
N PHE A 78 17.70 8.52 21.03
CA PHE A 78 18.55 9.67 20.71
C PHE A 78 18.32 10.82 21.70
N GLY A 79 17.05 11.14 22.00
CA GLY A 79 16.70 12.19 22.96
C GLY A 79 17.07 11.88 24.41
N SER A 80 17.24 10.61 24.78
CA SER A 80 17.63 10.19 26.12
C SER A 80 19.14 10.18 26.37
N ALA A 81 19.94 10.25 25.30
CA ALA A 81 21.39 10.14 25.37
C ALA A 81 22.03 11.40 25.97
N TYR A 82 22.97 11.18 26.89
CA TYR A 82 23.82 12.21 27.46
C TYR A 82 25.19 12.23 26.76
N ASP A 83 25.63 13.40 26.31
CA ASP A 83 26.98 13.61 25.78
C ASP A 83 27.83 14.35 26.83
N PRO A 84 28.93 13.77 27.36
CA PRO A 84 29.78 14.45 28.32
C PRO A 84 30.46 15.71 27.77
N ALA A 85 30.58 15.87 26.44
CA ALA A 85 31.17 17.06 25.83
C ALA A 85 30.15 18.20 25.64
N ASN A 86 28.89 17.87 25.39
CA ASN A 86 27.84 18.84 25.00
C ASN A 86 26.58 18.80 25.89
N GLY A 87 26.60 18.04 26.98
CA GLY A 87 25.46 17.80 27.86
C GLY A 87 24.28 17.16 27.16
N ASN A 88 23.08 17.72 27.36
CA ASN A 88 21.81 17.23 26.80
C ASN A 88 21.50 17.79 25.41
N ALA A 89 22.50 18.11 24.58
CA ALA A 89 22.28 18.67 23.25
C ALA A 89 21.40 17.78 22.34
N ALA A 90 21.40 16.46 22.57
CA ALA A 90 20.55 15.51 21.86
C ALA A 90 19.07 15.56 22.29
N ALA A 91 18.77 16.02 23.51
CA ALA A 91 17.43 16.14 24.06
C ALA A 91 16.72 17.41 23.61
N THR A 92 16.81 17.78 22.33
CA THR A 92 16.08 18.92 21.75
C THR A 92 14.97 18.41 20.83
N HIS A 93 13.86 19.15 20.73
CA HIS A 93 12.74 18.79 19.85
C HIS A 93 13.22 18.48 18.42
N ALA A 94 13.97 19.40 17.83
CA ALA A 94 14.44 19.28 16.45
C ALA A 94 15.36 18.07 16.25
N ALA A 95 16.27 17.79 17.19
CA ALA A 95 17.20 16.66 17.07
C ALA A 95 16.50 15.31 17.23
N VAL A 96 15.55 15.21 18.15
CA VAL A 96 14.73 14.00 18.35
C VAL A 96 13.85 13.72 17.13
N ILE A 97 13.20 14.74 16.58
CA ILE A 97 12.38 14.59 15.37
C ILE A 97 13.25 14.21 14.17
N ALA A 98 14.42 14.82 14.02
CA ALA A 98 15.37 14.45 12.98
C ALA A 98 15.89 13.01 13.13
N ALA A 99 16.08 12.51 14.36
CA ALA A 99 16.42 11.12 14.61
C ALA A 99 15.28 10.16 14.21
N ALA A 100 14.05 10.47 14.62
CA ALA A 100 12.87 9.67 14.24
C ALA A 100 12.65 9.65 12.71
N LYS A 101 12.78 10.80 12.03
CA LYS A 101 12.66 10.92 10.56
C LYS A 101 13.77 10.18 9.81
N ARG A 102 14.97 10.09 10.37
CA ARG A 102 16.08 9.32 9.76
C ARG A 102 15.83 7.82 9.82
N GLU A 103 15.21 7.33 10.89
CA GLU A 103 14.86 5.92 11.02
C GLU A 103 13.70 5.53 10.09
N ALA A 104 12.69 6.40 9.97
CA ALA A 104 11.56 6.20 9.06
C ALA A 104 11.69 7.02 7.77
N ALA A 105 12.78 6.80 7.03
CA ALA A 105 13.05 7.54 5.80
C ALA A 105 12.05 7.24 4.67
N ASP A 106 11.36 6.08 4.72
CA ASP A 106 10.36 5.68 3.74
C ASP A 106 8.96 6.25 4.07
N LEU A 107 8.78 6.81 5.27
CA LEU A 107 7.57 7.52 5.70
C LEU A 107 7.62 9.01 5.41
N ASN A 108 6.49 9.57 4.98
CA ASN A 108 6.30 11.02 4.96
C ASN A 108 5.91 11.54 6.36
N LEU A 109 6.91 11.70 7.22
CA LEU A 109 6.74 12.27 8.56
C LEU A 109 6.91 13.79 8.55
N LEU A 110 5.89 14.49 9.00
CA LEU A 110 5.83 15.94 9.08
C LEU A 110 5.80 16.40 10.54
N GLU A 111 6.16 17.67 10.73
CA GLU A 111 5.91 18.36 11.99
C GLU A 111 4.56 19.08 11.89
N PRO A 112 3.69 18.97 12.91
CA PRO A 112 2.40 19.64 12.86
C PRO A 112 2.58 21.15 12.91
N ASN A 113 1.85 21.88 12.06
CA ASN A 113 1.79 23.34 12.04
C ASN A 113 0.33 23.82 12.17
N PRO A 114 -0.04 24.59 13.21
CA PRO A 114 0.78 24.97 14.35
C PRO A 114 1.19 23.75 15.19
N THR A 115 2.12 23.93 16.13
CA THR A 115 2.69 22.88 17.00
C THR A 115 1.98 22.72 18.36
N PRO A 116 0.64 22.82 18.54
CA PRO A 116 0.10 22.32 19.79
C PRO A 116 0.27 20.80 19.75
N ALA A 117 1.10 20.28 20.64
CA ALA A 117 1.11 18.85 20.87
C ALA A 117 -0.28 18.43 21.37
N PRO A 118 -0.66 17.16 21.14
CA PRO A 118 -1.95 16.67 21.58
C PRO A 118 -2.08 16.87 23.08
N ALA A 119 -3.27 17.27 23.56
CA ALA A 119 -3.53 17.48 24.98
C ALA A 119 -3.18 16.27 25.88
N ASN A 120 -3.04 15.09 25.28
CA ASN A 120 -2.65 13.84 25.91
C ASN A 120 -1.23 13.37 25.51
N CYS A 121 -0.35 14.24 25.02
CA CYS A 121 0.99 13.86 24.61
C CYS A 121 1.74 13.19 25.78
N GLN A 122 1.63 13.75 26.99
CA GLN A 122 2.28 13.25 28.22
C GLN A 122 1.47 12.18 28.96
N SER A 123 0.16 12.07 28.74
CA SER A 123 -0.70 11.05 29.38
C SER A 123 -0.82 9.77 28.55
N GLY A 124 -0.59 9.84 27.24
CA GLY A 124 -0.56 8.70 26.33
C GLY A 124 -1.90 8.49 25.61
N PRO A 125 -2.07 7.37 24.87
CA PRO A 125 -3.31 7.07 24.17
C PRO A 125 -4.56 7.10 25.08
N PRO A 126 -5.76 7.35 24.52
CA PRO A 126 -6.06 7.46 23.09
C PRO A 126 -5.92 8.87 22.52
N TYR A 127 -5.33 9.01 21.32
CA TYR A 127 -5.37 10.26 20.57
C TYR A 127 -6.64 10.33 19.70
N THR A 128 -7.31 11.48 19.70
CA THR A 128 -8.49 11.70 18.86
C THR A 128 -8.10 11.78 17.39
N ALA A 129 -9.02 11.41 16.48
CA ALA A 129 -8.82 11.47 15.03
C ALA A 129 -8.37 12.86 14.51
N ALA A 130 -8.68 13.95 15.23
CA ALA A 130 -8.26 15.30 14.89
C ALA A 130 -6.73 15.54 14.90
N TYR A 131 -5.96 14.69 15.60
CA TYR A 131 -4.50 14.79 15.66
C TYR A 131 -3.78 14.00 14.57
N TYR A 132 -4.51 13.20 13.79
CA TYR A 132 -3.94 12.52 12.64
C TYR A 132 -3.95 13.44 11.43
N PRO A 133 -2.95 13.35 10.54
CA PRO A 133 -2.96 14.13 9.31
C PRO A 133 -4.09 13.67 8.41
N THR A 134 -4.76 14.62 7.76
CA THR A 134 -5.82 14.32 6.79
C THR A 134 -5.27 13.83 5.45
N ALA A 135 -3.97 14.04 5.18
CA ALA A 135 -3.31 13.59 3.97
C ALA A 135 -2.98 12.09 4.03
N ALA A 136 -3.23 11.41 2.91
CA ALA A 136 -2.96 9.98 2.73
C ALA A 136 -1.47 9.65 2.89
N ASN A 137 -1.17 8.55 3.59
CA ASN A 137 0.19 8.04 3.81
C ASN A 137 1.15 9.10 4.38
N THR A 138 0.66 9.88 5.35
CA THR A 138 1.47 10.88 6.05
C THR A 138 1.36 10.68 7.55
N GLY A 139 2.38 11.12 8.29
CA GLY A 139 2.36 11.07 9.75
C GLY A 139 2.83 12.35 10.40
N TYR A 140 2.38 12.59 11.63
CA TYR A 140 2.91 13.62 12.50
C TYR A 140 3.75 13.02 13.61
N VAL A 141 4.88 13.67 13.88
CA VAL A 141 5.78 13.33 14.99
C VAL A 141 5.62 14.38 16.07
N PHE A 142 5.35 13.91 17.28
CA PHE A 142 5.26 14.72 18.49
C PHE A 142 6.36 14.29 19.45
N VAL A 143 7.03 15.25 20.05
CA VAL A 143 8.01 15.05 21.10
C VAL A 143 7.52 15.82 22.31
N CYS A 144 7.58 15.21 23.48
CA CYS A 144 7.11 15.82 24.71
C CYS A 144 8.11 15.52 25.82
N PHE A 145 8.52 16.57 26.52
CA PHE A 145 9.41 16.48 27.67
C PHE A 145 8.60 16.70 28.95
N SER A 146 8.74 15.82 29.93
CA SER A 146 8.13 16.02 31.24
C SER A 146 9.15 15.77 32.34
N ALA A 147 9.23 16.68 33.31
CA ALA A 147 9.88 16.37 34.58
C ALA A 147 8.96 15.48 35.41
N ALA A 148 9.51 14.66 36.30
CA ALA A 148 8.71 13.93 37.27
C ALA A 148 7.83 14.92 38.07
N GLY A 149 6.54 14.98 37.76
CA GLY A 149 5.57 15.87 38.41
C GLY A 149 5.26 17.21 37.71
N SER A 150 5.66 17.45 36.46
CA SER A 150 5.17 18.63 35.69
C SER A 150 4.96 18.34 34.19
N GLU A 151 3.85 18.84 33.65
CA GLU A 151 3.39 18.65 32.27
C GLU A 151 3.79 19.87 31.41
N ASN A 152 5.00 19.86 30.83
CA ASN A 152 5.45 20.95 29.97
C ASN A 152 5.44 20.53 28.49
N ASP A 153 4.31 20.79 27.82
CA ASP A 153 4.14 20.52 26.39
C ASP A 153 4.84 21.56 25.47
N SER A 154 5.39 22.61 26.07
CA SER A 154 6.10 23.69 25.37
C SER A 154 7.62 23.67 25.58
N ALA A 155 8.15 22.68 26.28
CA ALA A 155 9.59 22.58 26.51
C ALA A 155 10.31 22.27 25.19
N THR A 156 11.19 23.15 24.73
CA THR A 156 11.96 22.93 23.47
C THR A 156 13.13 21.95 23.62
N SER A 157 13.49 21.62 24.87
CA SER A 157 14.56 20.70 25.23
C SER A 157 14.32 20.05 26.59
N GLY A 158 14.76 18.80 26.74
CA GLY A 158 14.72 18.05 27.98
C GLY A 158 16.00 18.17 28.81
N ALA A 159 15.85 17.99 30.12
CA ALA A 159 16.95 17.96 31.08
C ALA A 159 17.16 16.56 31.67
N ALA A 160 18.32 16.33 32.29
CA ALA A 160 18.64 15.08 32.96
C ALA A 160 17.58 14.75 34.03
N GLY A 161 17.14 13.49 34.08
CA GLY A 161 16.08 13.03 34.98
C GLY A 161 14.66 13.35 34.52
N GLN A 162 14.48 14.10 33.42
CA GLN A 162 13.18 14.22 32.74
C GLN A 162 12.94 13.02 31.82
N THR A 163 11.70 12.82 31.40
CA THR A 163 11.37 11.84 30.36
C THR A 163 11.18 12.52 29.02
N VAL A 164 11.73 11.90 27.98
CA VAL A 164 11.42 12.20 26.58
C VAL A 164 10.39 11.19 26.10
N ARG A 165 9.27 11.69 25.60
CA ARG A 165 8.24 10.90 24.95
C ARG A 165 8.18 11.27 23.48
N VAL A 166 8.28 10.27 22.62
CA VAL A 166 8.06 10.41 21.19
C VAL A 166 6.78 9.69 20.82
N THR A 167 5.90 10.38 20.11
CA THR A 167 4.64 9.84 19.59
C THR A 167 4.59 10.08 18.09
N ILE A 168 4.23 9.07 17.33
CA ILE A 168 4.03 9.17 15.90
C ILE A 168 2.60 8.73 15.58
N LEU A 169 1.85 9.63 14.94
CA LEU A 169 0.48 9.40 14.48
C LEU A 169 0.50 9.37 12.95
N TYR A 170 0.20 8.22 12.36
CA TYR A 170 0.29 7.99 10.93
C TYR A 170 -1.08 7.65 10.34
N ASN A 171 -1.42 8.30 9.23
CA ASN A 171 -2.64 8.03 8.47
C ASN A 171 -2.30 7.15 7.26
N PHE A 172 -2.60 5.85 7.36
CA PHE A 172 -2.40 4.90 6.29
C PHE A 172 -3.64 4.82 5.39
N THR A 173 -3.44 4.91 4.07
CA THR A 173 -4.51 4.68 3.10
C THR A 173 -4.13 3.49 2.20
N PRO A 174 -4.94 2.42 2.16
CA PRO A 174 -4.73 1.29 1.26
C PRO A 174 -4.65 1.72 -0.21
N LEU A 175 -3.95 0.94 -1.05
CA LEU A 175 -3.95 1.19 -2.50
C LEU A 175 -5.21 0.64 -3.16
N THR A 176 -5.87 -0.34 -2.52
CA THR A 176 -7.10 -0.91 -3.06
C THR A 176 -8.32 -0.06 -2.70
N PRO A 177 -9.16 0.32 -3.69
CA PRO A 177 -10.39 1.08 -3.45
C PRO A 177 -11.48 0.24 -2.74
N MET A 178 -11.22 -1.04 -2.48
CA MET A 178 -12.13 -1.92 -1.73
C MET A 178 -12.27 -1.48 -0.28
N ALA A 179 -11.19 -0.97 0.34
CA ALA A 179 -11.24 -0.48 1.71
C ALA A 179 -12.12 0.77 1.85
N GLU A 180 -12.10 1.66 0.85
CA GLU A 180 -12.97 2.85 0.79
C GLU A 180 -14.46 2.46 0.71
N ASN A 181 -14.79 1.44 -0.08
CA ASN A 181 -16.17 0.97 -0.28
C ASN A 181 -16.78 0.25 0.93
N ILE A 182 -15.96 -0.26 1.86
CA ILE A 182 -16.40 -0.92 3.12
C ILE A 182 -16.38 0.07 4.31
N GLY A 183 -16.09 1.36 4.06
CA GLY A 183 -16.14 2.42 5.08
C GLY A 183 -14.82 2.64 5.83
N GLY A 184 -13.70 2.12 5.32
CA GLY A 184 -12.36 2.27 5.89
C GLY A 184 -11.41 3.00 4.93
N GLY A 185 -11.66 4.27 4.63
CA GLY A 185 -10.80 5.06 3.74
C GLY A 185 -9.41 5.38 4.31
N SER A 186 -9.24 5.32 5.63
CA SER A 186 -7.99 5.59 6.32
C SER A 186 -7.88 4.75 7.59
N ILE A 187 -6.71 4.15 7.81
CA ILE A 187 -6.37 3.40 9.02
C ILE A 187 -5.36 4.23 9.81
N HIS A 188 -5.72 4.55 11.05
CA HIS A 188 -4.86 5.28 11.97
C HIS A 188 -3.87 4.32 12.63
N VAL A 189 -2.58 4.57 12.44
CA VAL A 189 -1.47 3.83 13.06
C VAL A 189 -0.79 4.74 14.08
N GLN A 190 -0.54 4.22 15.27
CA GLN A 190 0.05 4.98 16.37
C GLN A 190 1.21 4.21 16.99
N ALA A 191 2.29 4.91 17.29
CA ALA A 191 3.31 4.45 18.24
C ALA A 191 3.67 5.55 19.24
N THR A 192 3.93 5.14 20.48
CA THR A 192 4.45 6.02 21.53
C THR A 192 5.60 5.32 22.24
N THR A 193 6.69 6.03 22.50
CA THR A 193 7.83 5.54 23.28
C THR A 193 8.29 6.59 24.26
N THR A 194 8.61 6.15 25.49
CA THR A 194 9.09 7.00 26.57
C THR A 194 10.43 6.50 27.09
N MET A 195 11.38 7.41 27.29
CA MET A 195 12.67 7.11 27.90
C MET A 195 13.06 8.22 28.89
N VAL A 196 13.81 7.87 29.94
CA VAL A 196 14.38 8.83 30.88
C VAL A 196 15.69 9.37 30.30
N ILE A 197 15.83 10.69 30.28
CA ILE A 197 17.05 11.39 29.85
C ILE A 197 18.13 11.15 30.89
N GLN A 198 19.24 10.57 30.45
CA GLN A 198 20.37 10.26 31.31
C GLN A 198 21.03 11.54 31.80
N GLY A 199 21.50 11.54 33.05
CA GLY A 199 22.36 12.58 33.59
C GLY A 199 23.83 12.20 33.49
N GLN A 200 24.71 13.13 33.86
CA GLN A 200 26.12 12.84 34.05
C GLN A 200 26.28 11.71 35.09
N PRO A 201 27.15 10.71 34.84
CA PRO A 201 27.44 9.66 35.82
C PRO A 201 28.08 10.22 37.10
#